data_AF-A0A447P5V0-F1
#
_entry.id   AF-A0A447P5V0-F1
#
_cell.length_a   1.000
_cell.length_b   1.000
_cell.length_c   1.000
_cell.angle_alpha   90.00
_cell.angle_beta   90.00
_cell.angle_gamma   90.00
#
_symmetry.space_group_name_H-M   'P 1'
#
loop_
_entity.id
_entity.type
_entity.pdbx_description
1 polymer ?
#
loop_
_entity_poly.entity_id
_entity_poly.type
_entity_poly.pdbx_seq_one_letter_code
_entity_poly.pdbx_strand_id
1 'polypeptide(L)' 'MLIHILSLRHDVNFSVAQAAMEAFGDCIDVKEEVHGFRWVEERDLSGFVDGTEKPGRRRDAS' A
#
# COMPACT_ATOMS: atom_id res chain seq x y z
N MET A 1 10.67 4.05 11.33
CA MET A 1 9.40 4.64 10.87
C MET A 1 8.93 3.86 9.66
N LEU A 2 7.62 3.70 9.46
CA LEU A 2 7.04 3.10 8.25
C LEU A 2 5.98 4.05 7.69
N ILE A 3 6.06 4.35 6.40
CA ILE A 3 5.03 5.08 5.66
C ILE A 3 4.39 4.06 4.72
N HIS A 4 3.12 3.71 4.95
CA HIS A 4 2.38 2.78 4.09
C HIS A 4 1.31 3.56 3.31
N ILE A 5 1.48 3.61 1.98
CA ILE A 5 0.58 4.32 1.06
C ILE A 5 -0.18 3.28 0.24
N LEU A 6 -1.51 3.36 0.27
CA LEU A 6 -2.40 2.42 -0.41
C LEU A 6 -3.54 3.16 -1.11
N SER A 7 -3.72 2.89 -2.39
CA SER A 7 -4.90 3.26 -3.16
C SER A 7 -5.08 2.32 -4.36
N LEU A 8 -6.18 2.48 -5.09
CA LEU A 8 -6.45 1.77 -6.34
C LEU A 8 -5.65 2.32 -7.54
N ARG A 9 -4.86 3.37 -7.32
CA ARG A 9 -4.23 4.17 -8.37
C ARG A 9 -2.76 4.42 -8.03
N HIS A 10 -1.88 3.77 -8.79
CA HIS A 10 -0.45 3.84 -8.53
C HIS A 10 0.11 5.26 -8.73
N ASP A 11 -0.41 6.01 -9.70
CA ASP A 11 -0.05 7.41 -9.93
C ASP A 11 -0.34 8.29 -8.70
N VAL A 12 -1.48 8.09 -8.06
CA VAL A 12 -1.84 8.80 -6.81
C VAL A 12 -0.90 8.40 -5.68
N ASN A 13 -0.57 7.12 -5.53
CA ASN A 13 0.36 6.66 -4.50
C ASN A 13 1.74 7.30 -4.65
N PHE A 14 2.23 7.40 -5.90
CA PHE A 14 3.51 8.02 -6.21
C PHE A 14 3.51 9.51 -5.84
N SER A 15 2.47 10.28 -6.20
CA SER A 15 2.37 11.69 -5.82
C SER A 15 2.34 11.89 -4.29
N VAL A 16 1.68 11.00 -3.55
CA VAL A 16 1.68 11.06 -2.08
C VAL A 16 3.05 10.72 -1.49
N ALA A 17 3.77 9.75 -2.08
CA ALA A 17 5.14 9.43 -1.66
C ALA A 17 6.07 10.63 -1.85
N GLN A 18 5.97 11.34 -2.99
CA GLN A 18 6.72 12.57 -3.23
C GLN A 18 6.40 13.65 -2.19
N ALA A 19 5.13 13.90 -1.91
CA ALA A 19 4.72 14.86 -0.88
C ALA A 19 5.22 14.48 0.52
N ALA A 20 5.26 13.18 0.85
CA ALA A 20 5.84 12.71 2.10
C ALA A 20 7.35 12.98 2.16
N MET A 21 8.09 12.70 1.08
CA MET A 21 9.53 12.98 1.01
C MET A 21 9.83 14.47 1.14
N GLU A 22 9.01 15.35 0.53
CA GLU A 22 9.12 16.80 0.71
C GLU A 22 8.85 17.23 2.16
N ALA A 23 7.87 16.63 2.83
CA ALA A 23 7.50 16.98 4.20
C ALA A 23 8.54 16.57 5.24
N PHE A 24 9.16 15.40 5.07
CA PHE A 24 10.20 14.92 5.99
C PHE A 24 11.60 15.42 5.62
N GLY A 25 11.86 15.70 4.35
CA GLY A 25 13.16 16.15 3.84
C GLY A 25 14.31 15.27 4.36
N ASP A 26 15.39 15.94 4.77
CA ASP A 26 16.61 15.27 5.25
C ASP A 26 16.52 14.76 6.70
N CYS A 27 15.34 14.87 7.35
CA CYS A 27 15.15 14.38 8.71
C CYS A 27 15.07 12.85 8.79
N ILE A 28 14.91 12.19 7.64
CA ILE A 28 14.80 10.75 7.52
C ILE A 28 15.78 10.23 6.48
N ASP A 29 16.27 9.00 6.69
CA ASP A 29 17.06 8.26 5.71
C ASP A 29 16.23 7.06 5.24
N VAL A 30 15.90 7.04 3.95
CA VAL A 30 15.05 6.00 3.36
C VAL A 30 15.86 4.73 3.21
N LYS A 31 15.53 3.71 4.01
CA LYS A 31 16.20 2.41 3.96
C LYS A 31 15.65 1.51 2.86
N GLU A 32 14.36 1.60 2.58
CA GLU A 32 13.67 0.75 1.60
C GLU A 32 12.43 1.46 1.05
N GLU A 33 12.17 1.28 -0.25
CA GLU A 33 10.97 1.73 -0.95
C GLU A 33 10.46 0.58 -1.83
N VAL A 34 9.22 0.14 -1.59
CA VAL A 34 8.60 -0.99 -2.33
C VAL A 34 7.29 -0.55 -2.95
N HIS A 35 7.15 -0.79 -4.25
CA HIS A 35 5.93 -0.48 -5.01
C HIS A 35 5.09 -1.75 -5.18
N GLY A 36 4.13 -1.93 -4.28
CA GLY A 36 3.21 -3.06 -4.32
C GLY A 36 2.10 -2.89 -5.37
N PHE A 37 1.64 -4.02 -5.93
CA PHE A 37 0.46 -4.09 -6.77
C PHE A 37 -0.40 -5.29 -6.35
N ARG A 38 -1.71 -5.20 -6.62
CA ARG A 38 -2.60 -6.37 -6.50
C ARG A 38 -2.49 -7.18 -7.78
N TRP A 39 -2.14 -8.45 -7.65
CA TRP A 39 -2.13 -9.34 -8.80
C TRP A 39 -3.54 -9.72 -9.24
N VAL A 40 -3.61 -10.29 -10.44
CA VAL A 40 -4.85 -10.80 -11.02
C VAL A 40 -5.52 -11.77 -10.03
N GLU A 41 -6.83 -11.63 -9.84
CA GLU A 41 -7.63 -12.44 -8.92
C GLU A 41 -7.18 -12.43 -7.45
N GLU A 42 -6.54 -11.35 -7.00
CA GLU A 42 -6.09 -11.21 -5.61
C GLU A 42 -5.08 -12.29 -5.20
N ARG A 43 -4.27 -12.74 -6.17
CA ARG A 43 -3.25 -13.76 -5.93
C ARG A 43 -1.92 -13.14 -5.49
N ASP A 44 -1.13 -13.94 -4.79
CA ASP A 44 0.29 -13.66 -4.61
C ASP A 44 1.11 -14.16 -5.81
N LEU A 45 2.43 -13.96 -5.76
CA LEU A 45 3.37 -14.39 -6.81
C LEU A 45 3.54 -15.91 -6.90
N SER A 46 3.13 -16.67 -5.88
CA SER A 46 3.11 -18.13 -5.92
C SER A 46 1.86 -18.70 -6.60
N GLY A 47 0.86 -17.84 -6.85
CA GLY A 47 -0.39 -18.17 -7.54
C GLY A 47 -1.54 -18.54 -6.60
N PHE A 48 -1.34 -18.48 -5.29
CA PHE A 48 -2.40 -18.70 -4.29
C PHE A 48 -3.17 -17.40 -4.05
N VAL A 49 -4.47 -17.51 -3.74
CA VAL A 49 -5.28 -16.34 -3.37
C VAL A 49 -4.82 -15.83 -2.00
N ASP A 50 -4.40 -14.58 -1.92
CA ASP A 50 -3.97 -13.94 -0.68
C ASP A 50 -5.08 -13.06 -0.12
N GLY A 51 -5.44 -13.30 1.15
CA GLY A 51 -6.42 -12.48 1.88
C GLY A 51 -7.79 -13.11 2.10
N THR A 52 -8.00 -14.38 1.74
CA THR A 52 -9.28 -15.11 1.92
C THR A 52 -9.79 -15.09 3.36
N GLU A 53 -8.90 -15.17 4.36
CA GLU A 53 -9.27 -15.19 5.78
C GLU A 53 -9.22 -13.81 6.45
N LYS A 54 -8.91 -12.74 5.71
CA LYS A 54 -8.90 -11.41 6.31
C LYS A 54 -10.32 -11.10 6.80
N PRO A 55 -10.48 -10.54 8.02
CA PRO A 55 -11.79 -10.20 8.55
C PRO A 55 -12.51 -9.31 7.54
N GLY A 56 -13.66 -9.78 7.06
CA GLY A 56 -14.49 -9.00 6.15
C GLY A 56 -14.84 -7.66 6.80
N ARG A 57 -15.04 -6.62 6.00
CA ARG A 57 -15.53 -5.34 6.52
C ARG A 57 -16.73 -5.61 7.41
N ARG A 58 -16.68 -5.17 8.68
CA ARG A 58 -17.87 -5.14 9.52
C ARG A 58 -18.90 -4.34 8.73
N ARG A 59 -20.01 -4.98 8.38
CA ARG A 59 -21.17 -4.24 7.87
C ARG A 59 -21.65 -3.45 9.07
N ASP A 60 -21.31 -2.17 9.09
CA ASP A 60 -21.99 -1.20 9.92
C ASP A 60 -23.45 -1.27 9.45
N ALA A 61 -24.27 -2.00 10.21
CA ALA A 61 -25.70 -2.01 10.00
C ALA A 61 -26.15 -0.55 10.12
N SER A 62 -26.81 -0.08 9.06
CA SER A 62 -27.44 1.24 8.98
C SER A 62 -28.29 1.56 10.20
#